data_AF-A0A6V7TZ70-F1
#
_entry.id   AF-A0A6V7TZ70-F1
#
_cell.length_a   1.000
_cell.length_b   1.000
_cell.length_c   1.000
_cell.angle_alpha   90.00
_cell.angle_beta   90.00
_cell.angle_gamma   90.00
#
_symmetry.space_group_name_H-M   'P 1'
#
loop_
_entity.id
_entity.type
_entity.pdbx_description
1 polymer ?
#
loop_
_entity_poly.entity_id
_entity_poly.type
_entity_poly.pdbx_seq_one_letter_code
_entity_poly.pdbx_strand_id
1 'polypeptide(L)'
;MLNVSTSANDPIFYYHHCFMDFIWEMWRYKNQNRTERESQYPPDNEECASDDHYANATMEPFNNLVNIDALKNVYTDLLYEYAPRPNCDNITDCGSKYLFCDRSHGKPECVAKIKIGGNCTGFEKEDICMHGYCKNGICLAKENLTTKSQIKLTTIK
;
A
#
# COMPACT_ATOMS: atom_id res chain seq x y z
N MET A 1 7.98 -12.21 1.25
CA MET A 1 6.50 -12.44 1.28
C MET A 1 5.90 -13.35 0.20
N LEU A 2 6.63 -13.99 -0.72
CA LEU A 2 6.00 -14.77 -1.83
C LEU A 2 5.34 -16.10 -1.41
N ASN A 3 5.78 -16.69 -0.28
CA ASN A 3 5.23 -17.93 0.25
C ASN A 3 4.39 -17.61 1.48
N VAL A 4 3.11 -18.02 1.46
CA VAL A 4 2.14 -17.78 2.54
C VAL A 4 2.63 -18.30 3.89
N SER A 5 3.13 -19.54 3.93
CA SER A 5 3.56 -20.23 5.16
C SER A 5 4.71 -19.55 5.91
N THR A 6 5.53 -18.76 5.22
CA THR A 6 6.69 -18.06 5.81
C THR A 6 6.58 -16.55 5.65
N SER A 7 5.47 -16.04 5.13
CA SER A 7 5.31 -14.61 4.81
C SER A 7 5.41 -13.74 6.06
N ALA A 8 4.83 -14.20 7.18
CA ALA A 8 4.86 -13.52 8.47
C ALA A 8 6.27 -13.40 9.09
N ASN A 9 7.25 -14.17 8.62
CA ASN A 9 8.65 -14.04 9.09
C ASN A 9 9.35 -12.80 8.54
N ASP A 10 8.80 -12.19 7.49
CA ASP A 10 9.32 -10.97 6.86
C ASP A 10 8.65 -9.74 7.51
N PRO A 11 9.37 -8.82 8.17
CA PRO A 11 8.75 -7.70 8.90
C PRO A 11 7.84 -6.81 8.05
N ILE A 12 8.04 -6.75 6.73
CA ILE A 12 7.19 -5.99 5.82
C ILE A 12 5.75 -6.56 5.74
N PHE A 13 5.55 -7.83 6.14
CA PHE A 13 4.26 -8.48 6.24
C PHE A 13 3.27 -7.66 7.07
N TYR A 14 3.70 -7.19 8.24
CA TYR A 14 2.84 -6.44 9.16
C TYR A 14 2.46 -5.07 8.57
N TYR A 15 3.42 -4.35 7.97
CA TYR A 15 3.12 -3.07 7.31
C TYR A 15 2.18 -3.23 6.12
N HIS A 16 2.32 -4.31 5.35
CA HIS A 16 1.43 -4.61 4.25
C HIS A 16 0.01 -4.91 4.74
N HIS A 17 -0.14 -5.75 5.77
CA HIS A 17 -1.45 -6.12 6.30
C HIS A 17 -2.13 -4.94 7.01
N CYS A 18 -1.40 -4.09 7.75
CA CYS A 18 -1.97 -2.85 8.29
C CYS A 18 -2.53 -1.94 7.17
N PHE A 19 -1.89 -1.90 5.99
CA PHE A 19 -2.43 -1.13 4.86
C PHE A 19 -3.67 -1.78 4.24
N MET A 20 -3.70 -3.12 4.15
CA MET A 20 -4.88 -3.84 3.68
C MET A 20 -6.07 -3.67 4.64
N ASP A 21 -5.82 -3.79 5.94
CA ASP A 21 -6.81 -3.57 6.99
C ASP A 21 -7.32 -2.12 6.96
N PHE A 22 -6.44 -1.14 6.75
CA PHE A 22 -6.86 0.25 6.53
C PHE A 22 -7.83 0.40 5.35
N ILE A 23 -7.53 -0.21 4.19
CA ILE A 23 -8.44 -0.17 3.03
C ILE A 23 -9.78 -0.81 3.37
N TRP A 24 -9.75 -1.94 4.08
CA TRP A 24 -10.95 -2.65 4.50
C TRP A 24 -11.78 -1.81 5.47
N GLU A 25 -11.17 -1.16 6.46
CA GLU A 25 -11.85 -0.22 7.37
C GLU A 25 -12.52 0.92 6.61
N MET A 26 -11.83 1.54 5.64
CA MET A 26 -12.41 2.59 4.81
C MET A 26 -13.64 2.09 4.06
N TRP A 27 -13.62 0.84 3.59
CA TRP A 27 -14.79 0.20 2.98
C TRP A 27 -15.91 -0.02 4.01
N ARG A 28 -15.61 -0.51 5.22
CA ARG A 28 -16.60 -0.70 6.30
C ARG A 28 -17.28 0.61 6.67
N TYR A 29 -16.52 1.70 6.76
CA TYR A 29 -17.06 3.03 7.04
C TYR A 29 -18.07 3.50 5.98
N LYS A 30 -17.79 3.20 4.71
CA LYS A 30 -18.61 3.65 3.58
C LYS A 30 -19.85 2.78 3.36
N ASN A 31 -19.78 1.48 3.66
CA ASN A 31 -20.79 0.52 3.23
C ASN A 31 -21.55 -0.17 4.37
N GLN A 32 -21.12 -0.03 5.61
CA GLN A 32 -21.73 -0.70 6.76
C GLN A 32 -22.00 0.28 7.90
N ASN A 33 -23.15 0.14 8.55
CA ASN A 33 -23.42 0.75 9.84
C ASN A 33 -22.69 -0.02 10.98
N ARG A 34 -22.68 0.52 12.20
CA ARG A 34 -21.93 -0.08 13.31
C ARG A 34 -22.36 -1.52 13.64
N THR A 35 -23.65 -1.84 13.54
CA THR A 35 -24.15 -3.20 13.82
C THR A 35 -23.77 -4.17 12.72
N GLU A 36 -23.85 -3.74 11.46
CA GLU A 36 -23.47 -4.55 10.29
C GLU A 36 -21.99 -4.91 10.32
N ARG A 37 -21.12 -3.98 10.74
CA ARG A 37 -19.67 -4.22 10.80
C ARG A 37 -19.28 -5.41 11.65
N GLU A 38 -20.01 -5.69 12.74
CA GLU A 38 -19.71 -6.77 13.67
C GLU A 38 -20.38 -8.10 13.32
N SER A 39 -21.31 -8.10 12.36
CA SER A 39 -22.17 -9.26 12.08
C SER A 39 -22.09 -9.77 10.63
N GLN A 40 -21.64 -8.95 9.68
CA GLN A 40 -21.53 -9.36 8.28
C GLN A 40 -20.21 -10.11 8.02
N TYR A 41 -20.24 -11.41 8.27
CA TYR A 41 -19.20 -12.36 7.89
C TYR A 41 -19.65 -13.17 6.66
N PRO A 42 -18.75 -13.60 5.75
CA PRO A 42 -19.11 -14.49 4.64
C PRO A 42 -19.78 -15.79 5.13
N PRO A 43 -20.77 -16.34 4.40
CA PRO A 43 -21.35 -17.63 4.77
C PRO A 43 -20.32 -18.75 4.67
N ASP A 44 -20.42 -19.72 5.58
CA ASP A 44 -19.60 -20.92 5.58
C ASP A 44 -19.77 -21.68 4.25
N ASN A 45 -18.66 -21.88 3.52
CA ASN A 45 -18.66 -22.53 2.21
C ASN A 45 -17.34 -23.28 1.98
N GLU A 46 -17.41 -24.62 2.02
CA GLU A 46 -16.27 -25.52 1.83
C GLU A 46 -15.65 -25.41 0.42
N GLU A 47 -16.41 -24.95 -0.59
CA GLU A 47 -15.87 -24.69 -1.93
C GLU A 47 -14.98 -23.44 -1.99
N CYS A 48 -15.09 -22.54 -0.99
CA CYS A 48 -14.38 -21.27 -0.95
C CYS A 48 -13.17 -21.30 0.00
N ALA A 49 -13.33 -21.89 1.18
CA ALA A 49 -12.30 -21.96 2.21
C ALA A 49 -12.51 -23.18 3.13
N SER A 50 -11.46 -23.58 3.86
CA SER A 50 -11.61 -24.58 4.92
C SER A 50 -12.46 -24.05 6.09
N ASP A 51 -12.93 -24.98 6.91
CA ASP A 51 -13.71 -24.71 8.12
C ASP A 51 -12.97 -23.83 9.13
N ASP A 52 -11.64 -23.86 9.14
CA ASP A 52 -10.79 -22.93 9.91
C ASP A 52 -11.08 -21.44 9.62
N HIS A 53 -11.66 -21.11 8.47
CA HIS A 53 -12.01 -19.74 8.08
C HIS A 53 -13.47 -19.34 8.39
N TYR A 54 -14.27 -20.25 8.95
CA TYR A 54 -15.67 -19.99 9.27
C TYR A 54 -15.82 -19.03 10.44
N ALA A 55 -16.96 -18.33 10.48
CA ALA A 55 -17.22 -17.27 11.47
C ALA A 55 -17.03 -17.74 12.91
N ASN A 56 -17.52 -18.95 13.22
CA ASN A 56 -17.52 -19.53 14.57
C ASN A 56 -16.33 -20.47 14.83
N ALA A 57 -15.40 -20.61 13.88
CA ALA A 57 -14.16 -21.35 14.12
C ALA A 57 -13.24 -20.57 15.07
N THR A 58 -12.40 -21.29 15.81
CA THR A 58 -11.45 -20.69 16.74
C THR A 58 -10.44 -19.84 15.98
N MET A 59 -10.22 -18.61 16.42
CA MET A 59 -9.22 -17.72 15.81
C MET A 59 -7.83 -18.10 16.32
N GLU A 60 -7.21 -19.12 15.74
CA GLU A 60 -5.88 -19.57 16.16
C GLU A 60 -4.81 -18.47 16.04
N PRO A 61 -3.90 -18.30 17.04
CA PRO A 61 -3.74 -19.06 18.29
C PRO A 61 -4.49 -18.46 19.50
N PHE A 62 -5.53 -17.67 19.28
CA PHE A 62 -6.29 -16.96 20.31
C PHE A 62 -7.52 -17.78 20.77
N ASN A 63 -7.29 -18.81 21.58
CA ASN A 63 -8.29 -19.82 21.98
C ASN A 63 -9.59 -19.31 22.64
N ASN A 64 -9.65 -18.03 23.03
CA ASN A 64 -10.84 -17.42 23.63
C ASN A 64 -11.66 -16.59 22.63
N LEU A 65 -11.26 -16.56 21.36
CA LEU A 65 -11.88 -15.79 20.30
C LEU A 65 -12.27 -16.72 19.13
N VAL A 66 -13.37 -16.38 18.48
CA VAL A 66 -13.75 -16.96 17.19
C VAL A 66 -13.50 -15.96 16.06
N ASN A 67 -13.36 -16.41 14.81
CA ASN A 67 -12.98 -15.55 13.68
C ASN A 67 -13.87 -14.30 13.53
N ILE A 68 -15.18 -14.43 13.74
CA ILE A 68 -16.10 -13.28 13.66
C ILE A 68 -15.81 -12.21 14.72
N ASP A 69 -15.17 -12.56 15.84
CA ASP A 69 -14.75 -11.59 16.84
C ASP A 69 -13.74 -10.58 16.30
N ALA A 70 -13.01 -10.89 15.21
CA ALA A 70 -12.11 -9.93 14.52
C ALA A 70 -12.86 -8.70 13.98
N LEU A 71 -14.17 -8.82 13.79
CA LEU A 71 -14.98 -7.75 13.22
C LEU A 71 -15.41 -6.68 14.24
N LYS A 72 -15.25 -6.94 15.54
CA LYS A 72 -15.73 -6.06 16.61
C LYS A 72 -15.21 -4.63 16.48
N ASN A 73 -16.09 -3.65 16.64
CA ASN A 73 -15.72 -2.23 16.62
C ASN A 73 -14.82 -1.86 17.81
N VAL A 74 -14.79 -2.67 18.87
CA VAL A 74 -13.95 -2.42 20.06
C VAL A 74 -12.48 -2.21 19.71
N TYR A 75 -11.96 -2.84 18.65
CA TYR A 75 -10.58 -2.65 18.23
C TYR A 75 -10.35 -1.23 17.69
N THR A 76 -11.25 -0.74 16.84
CA THR A 76 -11.17 0.64 16.32
C THR A 76 -11.59 1.70 17.35
N ASP A 77 -12.36 1.31 18.37
CA ASP A 77 -12.79 2.23 19.43
C ASP A 77 -11.73 2.41 20.51
N LEU A 78 -10.96 1.35 20.84
CA LEU A 78 -10.10 1.31 22.02
C LEU A 78 -8.64 0.90 21.77
N LEU A 79 -8.32 0.25 20.65
CA LEU A 79 -6.99 -0.33 20.43
C LEU A 79 -6.17 0.41 19.37
N TYR A 80 -6.74 0.69 18.21
CA TYR A 80 -6.04 1.36 17.12
C TYR A 80 -6.92 2.36 16.37
N GLU A 81 -6.26 3.33 15.75
CA GLU A 81 -6.85 4.21 14.74
C GLU A 81 -5.91 4.32 13.53
N TYR A 82 -6.47 4.68 12.38
CA TYR A 82 -5.69 4.91 11.17
C TYR A 82 -5.55 6.40 10.89
N ALA A 83 -4.33 6.81 10.56
CA ALA A 83 -4.09 8.13 9.98
C ALA A 83 -4.78 8.24 8.60
N PRO A 84 -5.28 9.43 8.21
CA PRO A 84 -5.86 9.63 6.89
C PRO A 84 -4.82 9.39 5.79
N ARG A 85 -5.28 8.99 4.59
CA ARG A 85 -4.39 8.92 3.42
C ARG A 85 -3.75 10.28 3.16
N PRO A 86 -2.48 10.31 2.71
CA PRO A 86 -1.89 11.52 2.16
C PRO A 86 -2.79 12.11 1.08
N ASN A 87 -3.00 13.41 1.15
CA ASN A 87 -3.77 14.17 0.17
C ASN A 87 -2.86 15.20 -0.49
N CYS A 88 -3.26 15.65 -1.67
CA CYS A 88 -2.62 16.72 -2.39
C CYS A 88 -3.66 17.55 -3.13
N ASP A 89 -3.25 18.70 -3.66
CA ASP A 89 -4.07 19.56 -4.50
C ASP A 89 -3.23 20.18 -5.61
N ASN A 90 -3.75 21.21 -6.28
CA ASN A 90 -3.05 21.90 -7.38
C ASN A 90 -1.81 22.69 -6.92
N ILE A 91 -1.62 22.89 -5.61
CA ILE A 91 -0.56 23.71 -5.02
C ILE A 91 0.39 22.85 -4.18
N THR A 92 -0.15 21.90 -3.43
CA THR A 92 0.56 21.06 -2.46
C THR A 92 0.80 19.66 -2.99
N ASP A 93 1.95 19.07 -2.65
CA ASP A 93 2.29 17.68 -2.96
C ASP A 93 2.03 16.76 -1.76
N CYS A 94 2.15 15.45 -2.00
CA CYS A 94 1.83 14.37 -1.05
C CYS A 94 2.76 14.26 0.18
N GLY A 95 3.73 15.16 0.34
CA GLY A 95 4.66 15.16 1.49
C GLY A 95 5.57 13.93 1.60
N SER A 96 5.67 13.10 0.55
CA SER A 96 6.46 11.87 0.56
C SER A 96 7.25 11.74 -0.74
N LYS A 97 8.54 11.41 -0.64
CA LYS A 97 9.39 11.14 -1.81
C LYS A 97 8.99 9.90 -2.61
N TYR A 98 8.14 9.04 -2.04
CA TYR A 98 7.65 7.81 -2.67
C TYR A 98 6.28 7.99 -3.34
N LEU A 99 5.63 9.13 -3.12
CA LEU A 99 4.34 9.47 -3.70
C LEU A 99 4.50 10.64 -4.66
N PHE A 100 3.61 10.74 -5.64
CA PHE A 100 3.42 11.95 -6.41
C PHE A 100 1.93 12.29 -6.42
N CYS A 101 1.63 13.56 -6.69
CA CYS A 101 0.26 14.01 -6.83
C CYS A 101 -0.15 13.88 -8.29
N ASP A 102 -1.04 12.94 -8.59
CA ASP A 102 -1.66 12.85 -9.91
C ASP A 102 -2.68 13.97 -10.07
N ARG A 103 -2.38 14.91 -10.98
CA ARG A 103 -3.26 16.02 -11.33
C ARG A 103 -3.85 15.88 -12.73
N SER A 104 -3.46 14.83 -13.45
CA SER A 104 -3.83 14.59 -14.85
C SER A 104 -5.13 13.81 -15.03
N HIS A 105 -5.60 13.08 -14.01
CA HIS A 105 -6.76 12.17 -14.12
C HIS A 105 -7.98 12.56 -13.28
N GLY A 106 -8.12 13.85 -12.95
CA GLY A 106 -9.32 14.39 -12.30
C GLY A 106 -9.02 15.08 -10.99
N LYS A 107 -9.72 14.67 -9.91
CA LYS A 107 -9.43 15.20 -8.57
C LYS A 107 -7.99 14.84 -8.20
N PRO A 108 -7.16 15.79 -7.73
CA PRO A 108 -5.80 15.49 -7.33
C PRO A 108 -5.74 14.39 -6.27
N GLU A 109 -4.94 13.35 -6.52
CA GLU A 109 -4.79 12.21 -5.63
C GLU A 109 -3.33 11.78 -5.47
N CYS A 110 -2.99 11.35 -4.25
CA CYS A 110 -1.66 10.84 -3.95
C CYS A 110 -1.52 9.38 -4.34
N VAL A 111 -0.60 9.14 -5.26
CA VAL A 111 -0.33 7.83 -5.87
C VAL A 111 1.14 7.47 -5.75
N ALA A 112 1.41 6.16 -5.68
CA ALA A 112 2.77 5.65 -5.54
C ALA A 112 3.59 5.90 -6.82
N LYS A 113 4.84 6.34 -6.64
CA LYS A 113 5.79 6.44 -7.74
C LYS A 113 6.22 5.06 -8.24
N ILE A 114 6.56 5.00 -9.52
CA ILE A 114 6.95 3.79 -10.24
C ILE A 114 8.46 3.66 -10.27
N LYS A 115 8.97 2.46 -9.98
CA LYS A 115 10.40 2.15 -10.08
C LYS A 115 10.90 2.27 -11.53
N ILE A 116 12.20 2.50 -11.69
CA ILE A 116 12.86 2.48 -13.01
C ILE A 116 12.56 1.15 -13.75
N GLY A 117 12.25 1.26 -15.04
CA GLY A 117 11.80 0.15 -15.90
C GLY A 117 10.31 -0.18 -15.79
N GLY A 118 9.57 0.45 -14.87
CA GLY A 118 8.12 0.28 -14.77
C GLY A 118 7.33 1.07 -15.82
N ASN A 119 6.07 0.68 -16.03
CA ASN A 119 5.16 1.29 -17.00
C ASN A 119 4.55 2.58 -16.45
N CYS A 120 4.81 3.71 -17.11
CA CYS A 120 4.28 5.03 -16.77
C CYS A 120 3.38 5.62 -17.87
N THR A 121 2.82 4.77 -18.73
CA THR A 121 1.92 5.19 -19.82
C THR A 121 0.76 6.00 -19.28
N GLY A 122 0.50 7.18 -19.87
CA GLY A 122 -0.56 8.10 -19.44
C GLY A 122 -0.09 9.15 -18.42
N PHE A 123 1.14 9.04 -17.93
CA PHE A 123 1.73 9.94 -16.93
C PHE A 123 3.00 10.62 -17.43
N GLU A 124 3.16 10.78 -18.75
CA GLU A 124 4.37 11.33 -19.37
C GLU A 124 4.70 12.77 -18.92
N LYS A 125 3.70 13.50 -18.40
CA LYS A 125 3.83 14.88 -17.92
C LYS A 125 3.89 15.00 -16.40
N GLU A 126 3.80 13.89 -15.68
CA GLU A 126 3.74 13.86 -14.22
C GLU A 126 5.05 13.36 -13.61
N ASP A 127 5.29 13.69 -12.34
CA ASP A 127 6.45 13.21 -11.58
C ASP A 127 6.24 11.77 -11.04
N ILE A 128 5.83 10.85 -11.92
CA ILE A 128 5.47 9.48 -11.55
C ILE A 128 6.67 8.57 -11.29
N CYS A 129 7.84 8.86 -11.87
CA CYS A 129 8.98 7.94 -11.84
C CYS A 129 9.90 8.20 -10.64
N MET A 130 10.12 7.17 -9.81
CA MET A 130 11.03 7.21 -8.67
C MET A 130 12.47 7.41 -9.17
N HIS A 131 13.09 8.54 -8.82
CA HIS A 131 14.45 8.93 -9.28
C HIS A 131 14.62 8.97 -10.81
N GLY A 132 13.53 9.22 -11.55
CA GLY A 132 13.51 9.13 -12.99
C GLY A 132 12.60 10.13 -13.66
N TYR A 133 12.29 9.86 -14.92
CA TYR A 133 11.24 10.55 -15.69
C TYR A 133 10.57 9.54 -16.62
N CYS A 134 9.31 9.82 -16.99
CA CYS A 134 8.57 8.96 -17.91
C CYS A 134 8.94 9.30 -19.36
N LYS A 135 9.34 8.30 -20.14
CA LYS A 135 9.59 8.45 -21.59
C LYS A 135 9.11 7.22 -22.32
N ASN A 136 8.28 7.43 -23.35
CA ASN A 136 7.68 6.36 -24.15
C ASN A 136 6.99 5.30 -23.28
N GLY A 137 6.25 5.73 -22.24
CA GLY A 137 5.55 4.83 -21.33
C GLY A 137 6.43 4.04 -20.35
N ILE A 138 7.73 4.31 -20.25
CA ILE A 138 8.65 3.62 -19.33
C ILE A 138 9.41 4.61 -18.45
N CYS A 139 9.54 4.30 -17.16
CA CYS A 139 10.37 5.07 -16.24
C CYS A 139 11.86 4.86 -16.51
N LEU A 140 12.56 5.92 -16.93
CA LEU A 140 14.00 5.93 -17.15
C LEU A 140 14.71 6.66 -16.03
N ALA A 141 15.92 6.20 -15.67
CA ALA A 141 16.75 6.88 -14.69
C ALA A 141 17.22 8.24 -15.22
N LYS A 142 17.28 9.25 -14.35
CA LYS A 142 18.02 10.48 -14.66
C LYS A 142 19.51 10.13 -14.66
N GLU A 143 20.24 10.46 -15.74
CA GLU A 143 21.70 10.34 -15.71
C GLU A 143 22.25 11.19 -14.55
N ASN A 144 23.01 10.60 -13.65
CA ASN A 144 23.67 11.36 -12.60
C ASN A 144 24.67 12.33 -13.27
N LEU A 145 24.50 13.64 -13.06
CA LEU A 145 25.51 14.67 -13.34
C LEU A 145 26.74 14.57 -12.40
N THR A 146 27.12 13.37 -11.97
CA THR A 146 28.25 13.11 -11.08
C THR A 146 29.02 11.85 -11.50
N THR A 147 29.75 11.95 -12.62
CA THR A 147 31.16 11.50 -12.76
C THR A 147 31.71 11.90 -14.13
N LYS A 148 32.05 13.18 -14.31
CA LYS A 148 33.09 13.60 -15.25
C LYS A 148 34.01 14.62 -14.57
N SER A 149 34.71 14.20 -13.51
CA SER A 149 36.02 14.77 -13.27
C SER A 149 37.02 13.89 -14.00
N GLN A 150 37.39 14.32 -15.20
CA GLN A 150 38.54 13.77 -15.90
C GLN A 150 39.77 14.10 -15.06
N ILE A 151 40.24 13.14 -14.27
CA ILE A 151 41.62 13.19 -13.76
C ILE A 151 42.50 13.02 -15.00
N LYS A 152 42.98 14.13 -15.56
CA LYS A 152 44.13 14.12 -16.45
C LYS A 152 45.32 13.64 -15.60
N LEU A 153 45.68 12.37 -15.76
CA LEU A 153 46.99 11.87 -15.35
C LEU A 153 48.04 12.56 -16.23
N THR A 154 48.61 13.64 -15.70
CA THR A 154 49.81 14.25 -16.27
C THR A 154 50.98 13.32 -15.95
N THR A 155 51.48 12.63 -16.96
CA THR A 155 52.71 11.85 -16.91
C THR A 155 53.88 12.77 -16.56
N ILE A 156 54.50 12.57 -15.40
CA ILE A 156 55.80 13.17 -15.06
C ILE A 156 56.87 12.22 -15.59
N LYS A 157 57.70 12.73 -16.49
CA LYS A 157 58.98 12.13 -16.90
C LYS A 157 60.04 12.38 -15.84
#